data_AF-A0A0K9YM33-F1
#
_entry.id   AF-A0A0K9YM33-F1
#
_cell.length_a   1.000
_cell.length_b   1.000
_cell.length_c   1.000
_cell.angle_alpha   90.00
_cell.angle_beta   90.00
_cell.angle_gamma   90.00
#
_symmetry.space_group_name_H-M   'P 1'
#
loop_
_entity.id
_entity.type
_entity.pdbx_description
1 polymer ?
#
loop_
_entity_poly.entity_id
_entity_poly.type
_entity_poly.pdbx_seq_one_letter_code
_entity_poly.pdbx_strand_id
1 'polypeptide(L)'
;MTLQDKIHARDVPTRDEALNRLLQSIALEEEAMSRLLHAEADKALAFVEKNLDFPNNLTNDEIITFNRTVISILDSILMAEWLLLKKLDTAIHMYPTKSKSNFDREDSDAEDEIDEITLDY
;
A
#
# COMPACT_ATOMS: atom_id res chain seq x y z
N MET A 1 -35.05 -1.25 28.85
CA MET A 1 -33.89 -0.95 27.99
C MET A 1 -33.75 -2.10 27.00
N THR A 2 -34.16 -1.89 25.76
CA THR A 2 -34.37 -2.94 24.74
C THR A 2 -33.07 -3.38 24.09
N LEU A 3 -32.98 -4.66 23.72
CA LEU A 3 -31.81 -5.32 23.14
C LEU A 3 -31.24 -4.65 21.86
N GLN A 4 -32.01 -3.79 21.20
CA GLN A 4 -31.56 -3.01 20.03
C GLN A 4 -30.53 -1.93 20.39
N ASP A 5 -30.53 -1.43 21.63
CA ASP A 5 -29.62 -0.36 22.06
C ASP A 5 -28.19 -0.86 22.32
N LYS A 6 -28.02 -2.19 22.52
CA LYS A 6 -26.71 -2.84 22.65
C LYS A 6 -26.03 -3.13 21.31
N ILE A 7 -26.76 -3.07 20.19
CA ILE A 7 -26.24 -3.42 18.86
C ILE A 7 -25.54 -2.22 18.20
N HIS A 8 -25.83 -0.98 18.62
CA HIS A 8 -25.25 0.23 18.03
C HIS A 8 -24.02 0.80 18.78
N ALA A 9 -23.72 0.30 19.97
CA ALA A 9 -22.55 0.76 20.75
C ALA A 9 -21.22 0.11 20.35
N ARG A 10 -21.21 -0.79 19.34
CA ARG A 10 -20.05 -1.62 18.98
C ARG A 10 -19.41 -1.27 17.63
N ASP A 11 -19.86 -0.20 16.97
CA ASP A 11 -19.55 0.06 15.56
C ASP A 11 -18.50 1.16 15.33
N VAL A 12 -17.91 1.72 16.41
CA VAL A 12 -16.75 2.60 16.30
C VAL A 12 -15.50 1.74 16.36
N PRO A 13 -14.78 1.54 15.23
CA PRO A 13 -13.56 0.75 15.23
C PRO A 13 -12.51 1.40 16.11
N THR A 14 -11.68 0.58 16.75
CA THR A 14 -10.47 1.09 17.42
C THR A 14 -9.54 1.72 16.38
N ARG A 15 -8.66 2.64 16.81
CA ARG A 15 -7.70 3.28 15.89
C ARG A 15 -6.88 2.24 15.12
N ASP A 16 -6.40 1.19 15.78
CA ASP A 16 -5.63 0.12 15.15
C ASP A 16 -6.47 -0.69 14.15
N GLU A 17 -7.73 -0.97 14.49
CA GLU A 17 -8.65 -1.65 13.56
C GLU A 17 -8.97 -0.78 12.34
N ALA A 18 -9.18 0.53 12.55
CA ALA A 18 -9.39 1.49 11.46
C ALA A 18 -8.16 1.60 10.55
N LEU A 19 -6.94 1.60 11.11
CA LEU A 19 -5.69 1.59 10.34
C LEU A 19 -5.52 0.30 9.53
N ASN A 20 -5.79 -0.85 10.14
CA ASN A 20 -5.73 -2.13 9.43
C ASN A 20 -6.74 -2.18 8.28
N ARG A 21 -7.97 -1.70 8.49
CA ARG A 21 -8.99 -1.59 7.44
C ARG A 21 -8.57 -0.62 6.33
N LEU A 22 -7.92 0.49 6.68
CA LEU A 22 -7.41 1.46 5.69
C LEU A 22 -6.30 0.85 4.83
N LEU A 23 -5.32 0.17 5.44
CA LEU A 23 -4.26 -0.54 4.70
C LEU A 23 -4.83 -1.64 3.81
N GLN A 24 -5.81 -2.40 4.31
CA GLN A 24 -6.50 -3.41 3.51
C GLN A 24 -7.21 -2.78 2.30
N SER A 25 -7.89 -1.65 2.48
CA SER A 25 -8.52 -0.91 1.38
C SER A 25 -7.50 -0.43 0.35
N ILE A 26 -6.33 0.04 0.79
CA ILE A 26 -5.24 0.47 -0.10
C ILE A 26 -4.73 -0.73 -0.92
N ALA A 27 -4.51 -1.88 -0.27
CA ALA A 27 -4.06 -3.09 -0.97
C ALA A 27 -5.08 -3.60 -2.01
N LEU A 28 -6.38 -3.49 -1.72
CA LEU A 28 -7.44 -3.83 -2.67
C LEU A 28 -7.51 -2.86 -3.86
N GLU A 29 -7.31 -1.56 -3.61
CA GLU A 29 -7.25 -0.54 -4.67
C GLU A 29 -6.05 -0.80 -5.60
N GLU A 30 -4.89 -1.15 -5.04
CA GLU A 30 -3.69 -1.57 -5.77
C GLU A 30 -3.92 -2.81 -6.65
N GLU A 31 -4.53 -3.85 -6.09
CA GLU A 31 -4.84 -5.06 -6.84
C GLU A 31 -5.80 -4.78 -8.01
N ALA A 32 -6.79 -3.91 -7.79
CA ALA A 32 -7.73 -3.51 -8.84
C ALA A 32 -7.03 -2.72 -9.96
N MET A 33 -6.10 -1.82 -9.63
CA MET A 33 -5.32 -1.07 -10.62
C MET A 33 -4.42 -2.01 -11.44
N SER A 34 -3.76 -2.97 -10.81
CA SER A 34 -2.95 -3.99 -11.49
C SER A 34 -3.77 -4.78 -12.52
N ARG A 35 -4.98 -5.21 -12.14
CA ARG A 35 -5.91 -5.92 -13.04
C ARG A 35 -6.36 -5.05 -14.20
N LEU A 36 -6.64 -3.77 -13.96
CA LEU A 36 -7.01 -2.82 -15.00
C LEU A 36 -5.88 -2.61 -16.01
N LEU A 37 -4.65 -2.45 -15.52
CA LEU A 37 -3.46 -2.29 -16.36
C LEU A 37 -3.20 -3.55 -17.20
N HIS A 38 -3.39 -4.73 -16.62
CA HIS A 38 -3.29 -6.00 -17.35
C HIS A 38 -4.33 -6.09 -18.47
N ALA A 39 -5.60 -5.75 -18.17
CA ALA A 39 -6.67 -5.77 -19.17
C ALA A 39 -6.41 -4.78 -20.33
N GLU A 40 -5.88 -3.59 -20.04
CA GLU A 40 -5.53 -2.62 -21.08
C GLU A 40 -4.32 -3.07 -21.91
N ALA A 41 -3.34 -3.74 -21.30
CA ALA A 41 -2.22 -4.36 -22.01
C ALA A 41 -2.69 -5.48 -22.95
N ASP A 42 -3.57 -6.36 -22.48
CA ASP A 42 -4.17 -7.41 -23.31
C ASP A 42 -4.95 -6.83 -24.48
N LYS A 43 -5.70 -5.75 -24.25
CA LYS A 43 -6.41 -5.01 -25.30
C LYS A 43 -5.45 -4.39 -26.31
N ALA A 44 -4.34 -3.81 -25.88
CA ALA A 44 -3.30 -3.28 -26.77
C ALA A 44 -2.62 -4.37 -27.60
N LEU A 45 -2.34 -5.53 -27.00
CA LEU A 45 -1.80 -6.69 -27.71
C LEU A 45 -2.81 -7.26 -28.73
N ALA A 46 -4.08 -7.34 -28.36
CA ALA A 46 -5.15 -7.76 -29.26
C ALA A 46 -5.35 -6.77 -30.41
N PHE A 47 -5.14 -5.46 -30.17
CA PHE A 47 -5.21 -4.42 -31.20
C PHE A 47 -4.09 -4.52 -32.25
N VAL A 48 -2.88 -4.91 -31.83
CA VAL A 48 -1.71 -5.00 -32.71
C VAL A 48 -1.64 -6.32 -33.49
N GLU A 49 -2.36 -7.36 -33.05
CA GLU A 49 -2.32 -8.74 -33.55
C GLU A 49 -0.90 -9.37 -33.56
N LYS A 50 -0.81 -10.70 -33.55
CA LYS A 50 0.48 -11.43 -33.46
C LYS A 50 1.46 -11.15 -34.62
N ASN A 51 0.97 -10.61 -35.74
CA ASN A 51 1.72 -10.40 -36.97
C ASN A 51 1.86 -8.92 -37.38
N LEU A 52 1.45 -7.95 -36.53
CA LEU A 52 1.30 -6.53 -36.92
C LEU A 52 0.27 -6.29 -38.05
N ASP A 53 -0.53 -7.32 -38.36
CA ASP A 53 -1.62 -7.22 -39.30
C ASP A 53 -2.83 -6.66 -38.55
N PHE A 54 -3.16 -5.40 -38.82
CA PHE A 54 -4.33 -4.77 -38.22
C PHE A 54 -5.60 -5.44 -38.76
N PRO A 55 -6.48 -5.97 -37.90
CA PRO A 55 -7.71 -6.62 -38.36
C PRO A 55 -8.60 -5.58 -39.03
N ASN A 56 -8.70 -5.65 -40.37
CA ASN A 56 -9.54 -4.81 -41.24
C ASN A 56 -9.00 -3.44 -41.71
N ASN A 57 -7.77 -3.35 -42.24
CA ASN A 57 -7.30 -2.12 -42.91
C ASN A 57 -7.57 -0.85 -42.07
N LEU A 58 -7.23 -0.90 -40.78
CA LEU A 58 -7.40 0.21 -39.86
C LEU A 58 -6.73 1.46 -40.41
N THR A 59 -7.44 2.58 -40.32
CA THR A 59 -6.90 3.88 -40.73
C THR A 59 -5.87 4.35 -39.72
N ASN A 60 -4.90 5.15 -40.18
CA ASN A 60 -3.92 5.77 -39.27
C ASN A 60 -4.60 6.58 -38.15
N ASP A 61 -5.76 7.18 -38.43
CA ASP A 61 -6.53 7.95 -37.44
C ASP A 61 -7.09 7.08 -36.32
N GLU A 62 -7.52 5.84 -36.62
CA GLU A 62 -7.96 4.88 -35.62
C GLU A 62 -6.81 4.41 -34.73
N ILE A 63 -5.62 4.17 -35.33
CA ILE A 63 -4.40 3.81 -34.58
C ILE A 63 -3.99 4.95 -33.65
N ILE A 64 -3.99 6.20 -34.14
CA ILE A 64 -3.64 7.37 -33.32
C ILE A 64 -4.66 7.56 -32.19
N THR A 65 -5.95 7.41 -32.48
CA THR A 65 -7.03 7.51 -31.49
C THR A 65 -6.90 6.44 -30.40
N PHE A 66 -6.58 5.21 -30.79
CA PHE A 66 -6.33 4.12 -29.86
C PHE A 66 -5.17 4.45 -28.92
N ASN A 67 -4.03 4.86 -29.48
CA ASN A 67 -2.83 5.22 -28.69
C ASN A 67 -3.11 6.38 -27.72
N ARG A 68 -3.86 7.41 -28.14
CA ARG A 68 -4.28 8.50 -27.25
C ARG A 68 -5.14 8.00 -26.10
N THR A 69 -6.00 7.02 -26.35
CA THR A 69 -6.85 6.42 -25.32
C THR A 69 -6.00 5.66 -24.29
N VAL A 70 -5.04 4.86 -24.75
CA VAL A 70 -4.09 4.15 -23.85
C VAL A 70 -3.30 5.13 -22.99
N ILE A 71 -2.77 6.21 -23.59
CA ILE A 71 -2.04 7.26 -22.85
C ILE A 71 -2.95 7.90 -21.79
N SER A 72 -4.18 8.25 -22.14
CA SER A 72 -5.11 8.86 -21.19
C SER A 72 -5.45 7.95 -20.01
N ILE A 73 -5.53 6.63 -20.24
CA ILE A 73 -5.75 5.64 -19.17
C ILE A 73 -4.51 5.57 -18.28
N LEU A 74 -3.32 5.49 -18.86
CA LEU A 74 -2.05 5.46 -18.11
C LEU A 74 -1.85 6.73 -17.27
N ASP A 75 -2.17 7.91 -17.81
CA ASP A 75 -2.12 9.17 -17.06
C ASP A 75 -3.07 9.15 -15.86
N SER A 76 -4.28 8.60 -16.05
CA SER A 76 -5.27 8.46 -14.98
C SER A 76 -4.81 7.49 -13.88
N ILE A 77 -4.20 6.36 -14.27
CA ILE A 77 -3.61 5.39 -13.34
C ILE A 77 -2.46 6.03 -12.57
N LEU A 78 -1.59 6.79 -13.23
CA LEU A 78 -0.48 7.49 -12.58
C LEU A 78 -0.96 8.49 -11.53
N MET A 79 -2.05 9.21 -11.81
CA MET A 79 -2.67 10.09 -10.81
C MET A 79 -3.24 9.31 -9.62
N ALA A 80 -3.86 8.16 -9.87
CA ALA A 80 -4.42 7.29 -8.84
C ALA A 80 -3.32 6.71 -7.94
N GLU A 81 -2.24 6.19 -8.53
CA GLU A 81 -1.02 5.72 -7.84
C GLU A 81 -0.43 6.79 -6.92
N TRP A 82 -0.31 8.01 -7.42
CA TRP A 82 0.21 9.12 -6.62
C TRP A 82 -0.69 9.45 -5.42
N LEU A 83 -2.01 9.38 -5.60
CA LEU A 83 -2.97 9.56 -4.52
C LEU A 83 -2.89 8.40 -3.51
N LEU A 84 -2.74 7.17 -3.99
CA LEU A 84 -2.64 5.98 -3.16
C LEU A 84 -1.37 5.99 -2.30
N LEU A 85 -0.24 6.39 -2.88
CA LEU A 85 1.01 6.61 -2.16
C LEU A 85 0.84 7.62 -1.02
N LYS A 86 0.12 8.73 -1.25
CA LYS A 86 -0.19 9.71 -0.21
C LYS A 86 -1.10 9.18 0.88
N LYS A 87 -2.11 8.38 0.53
CA LYS A 87 -2.99 7.69 1.50
C LYS A 87 -2.16 6.77 2.39
N LEU A 88 -1.25 6.00 1.80
CA LEU A 88 -0.37 5.10 2.53
C LEU A 88 0.59 5.86 3.45
N ASP A 89 1.24 6.91 2.95
CA ASP A 89 2.13 7.75 3.75
C ASP A 89 1.41 8.32 4.98
N THR A 90 0.18 8.83 4.78
CA THR A 90 -0.66 9.30 5.87
C THR A 90 -1.01 8.18 6.85
N ALA A 91 -1.33 6.98 6.36
CA ALA A 91 -1.63 5.82 7.19
C ALA A 91 -0.42 5.38 8.05
N ILE A 92 0.78 5.40 7.48
CA ILE A 92 2.03 5.06 8.18
C ILE A 92 2.32 6.07 9.29
N HIS A 93 2.16 7.38 9.03
CA HIS A 93 2.35 8.42 10.04
C HIS A 93 1.32 8.34 11.19
N MET A 94 0.20 7.66 10.98
CA MET A 94 -0.79 7.38 12.02
C MET A 94 -0.47 6.12 12.85
N TYR A 95 0.54 5.33 12.52
CA TYR A 95 0.95 4.22 13.39
C TYR A 95 1.57 4.77 14.69
N PRO A 96 1.13 4.29 15.86
CA PRO A 96 1.76 4.69 17.12
C PRO A 96 3.20 4.16 17.13
N THR A 97 4.18 5.07 17.10
CA THR A 97 5.51 4.76 17.59
C THR A 97 5.34 4.32 19.04
N LYS A 98 5.67 3.06 19.35
CA LYS A 98 5.75 2.61 20.74
C LYS A 98 6.71 3.55 21.45
N SER A 99 6.17 4.51 22.21
CA SER A 99 6.97 5.26 23.17
C SER A 99 7.59 4.22 24.08
N LYS A 100 8.93 4.14 24.07
CA LYS A 100 9.66 3.41 25.11
C LYS A 100 9.38 4.12 26.43
N SER A 101 8.30 3.73 27.10
CA SER A 101 8.09 4.00 28.51
C SER A 101 8.15 2.65 29.23
N ASN A 102 9.10 2.55 30.17
CA ASN A 102 9.33 1.44 31.11
C ASN A 102 10.33 0.35 30.67
N PHE A 103 11.60 0.76 30.47
CA PHE A 103 12.74 -0.08 30.84
C PHE A 103 13.74 0.74 31.67
N ASP A 104 13.20 1.45 32.66
CA ASP A 104 13.95 1.95 33.83
C ASP A 104 13.35 1.26 35.04
N ARG A 105 13.85 0.05 35.36
CA ARG A 105 13.94 -0.55 36.70
C ARG A 105 14.25 -2.04 36.56
N GLU A 106 15.23 -2.46 37.36
CA GLU A 106 15.77 -3.81 37.52
C GLU A 106 16.82 -4.19 36.48
N ASP A 107 18.05 -3.72 36.72
CA ASP A 107 19.24 -4.57 36.85
C ASP A 107 20.46 -3.66 37.11
N SER A 108 20.76 -3.40 38.39
CA SER A 108 22.03 -2.79 38.83
C SER A 108 22.64 -3.53 40.03
N ASP A 109 22.45 -4.84 40.09
CA ASP A 109 23.10 -5.72 41.07
C ASP A 109 24.03 -6.70 40.35
N ALA A 110 25.07 -6.20 39.67
CA ALA A 110 26.16 -7.04 39.16
C ALA A 110 27.39 -6.23 38.69
N GLU A 111 27.96 -5.35 39.50
CA GLU A 111 29.34 -4.88 39.28
C GLU A 111 30.05 -4.73 40.63
N ASP A 112 30.85 -5.74 41.00
CA ASP A 112 32.10 -5.59 41.77
C ASP A 112 32.79 -6.96 41.90
N GLU A 113 33.43 -7.42 40.82
CA GLU A 113 34.58 -8.34 40.89
C GLU A 113 35.44 -8.10 39.64
N ILE A 114 36.31 -7.07 39.70
CA ILE A 114 37.44 -6.95 38.78
C ILE A 114 38.63 -7.63 39.45
N ASP A 115 38.95 -8.83 38.97
CA ASP A 115 40.19 -9.53 39.33
C ASP A 115 41.42 -8.71 38.89
N GLU A 116 42.25 -8.39 39.88
CA GLU A 116 43.53 -7.73 39.78
C GLU A 116 44.54 -8.64 39.04
N ILE A 117 44.67 -8.46 37.72
CA ILE A 117 45.78 -9.09 36.96
C ILE A 117 47.04 -8.24 37.18
N THR A 118 47.88 -8.68 38.11
CA THR A 118 49.27 -8.25 38.25
C THR A 118 50.09 -8.77 37.06
N LEU A 119 50.57 -7.86 36.21
CA LEU A 119 51.59 -8.15 35.20
C LEU A 119 52.95 -7.71 35.75
N ASP A 120 53.73 -8.70 36.16
CA ASP A 120 55.13 -8.57 36.58
C ASP A 120 56.02 -8.61 35.32
N TYR A 121 56.69 -7.49 35.01
CA TYR A 121 57.86 -7.41 34.12
C TYR A 121 58.76 -6.24 34.50
#